data_AF-A0A7L4QTX7-F1
#
_entry.id   AF-A0A7L4QTX7-F1
#
_cell.length_a   1.000
_cell.length_b   1.000
_cell.length_c   1.000
_cell.angle_alpha   90.00
_cell.angle_beta   90.00
_cell.angle_gamma   90.00
#
_symmetry.space_group_name_H-M   'P 1'
#
loop_
_entity.id
_entity.type
_entity.pdbx_description
1 polymer ?
#
loop_
_entity_poly.entity_id
_entity_poly.type
_entity_poly.pdbx_seq_one_letter_code
_entity_poly.pdbx_strand_id
1 'polypeptide(L)'
;MMKIKVSRYNPQEDEEPYFETYSIKEQDKMKVLDALNYINQEHHAHLAYRSSCRAGQCGSCALKVNGEVLLACKAEIKDGDVLEPLDLPVIKDLVVDRSKLEEKVKGMALYLEEGCELPECPAILDPKDLADSKKLRSCIECYSCLSACPVINETDEFSGPYFMRYLSKFALDPRDCIDRARKGMDEGLYCCTSCGKCGEVCPKEINTFGGAIEKLREIACQEGVGPLPPHRSVYELIKNTGRSVEPLGEGFIKAVSAKSAGKTPKVAFFTGCLVDYRLPEIGFALIEVLKEHGVDIVIPEGQVCCGSPMIRTGQTDIVDSLVKQNAKALQDYDTIITVCAGCGATLKNDYPEYGVKFNVVDISEFLASRLDTRKMKPLNLRVTYHDPCHLARGQGIRDEPREILSKIPGVEFVEMEEPNRCCGAGGGVRAGKPEIAAALAKNKVEMISKLGVDAVITICPFCENNLRLSLEEEGLDVEVMNILKLLQMAYQD
;
A
#
# COMPACT_ATOMS: atom_id res chain seq x y z
N MET A 1 -29.57 -3.32 22.86
CA MET A 1 -29.95 -4.00 21.60
C MET A 1 -29.11 -3.36 20.52
N MET A 2 -28.51 -4.18 19.69
CA MET A 2 -27.58 -3.78 18.63
C MET A 2 -28.26 -3.94 17.28
N LYS A 3 -28.11 -2.99 16.37
CA LYS A 3 -28.64 -3.03 15.01
C LYS A 3 -27.55 -3.43 14.03
N ILE A 4 -27.75 -4.55 13.35
CA ILE A 4 -26.81 -5.08 12.36
C ILE A 4 -27.48 -5.05 10.99
N LYS A 5 -26.79 -4.48 10.00
CA LYS A 5 -27.25 -4.42 8.62
C LYS A 5 -26.59 -5.54 7.83
N VAL A 6 -27.36 -6.36 7.14
CA VAL A 6 -26.84 -7.52 6.39
C VAL A 6 -27.27 -7.43 4.93
N SER A 7 -26.32 -7.61 4.02
CA SER A 7 -26.60 -7.75 2.59
C SER A 7 -27.37 -9.06 2.34
N ARG A 8 -28.54 -8.92 1.73
CA ARG A 8 -29.46 -9.99 1.35
C ARG A 8 -29.49 -10.11 -0.15
N TYR A 9 -29.50 -11.35 -0.63
CA TYR A 9 -29.67 -11.63 -2.04
C TYR A 9 -30.08 -13.08 -2.26
N ASN A 10 -31.16 -13.30 -2.97
CA ASN A 10 -31.61 -14.59 -3.46
C ASN A 10 -31.83 -14.49 -4.98
N PRO A 11 -30.95 -15.07 -5.82
CA PRO A 11 -31.05 -14.92 -7.29
C PRO A 11 -32.33 -15.50 -7.90
N GLN A 12 -33.13 -16.27 -7.15
CA GLN A 12 -34.44 -16.77 -7.60
C GLN A 12 -35.58 -15.78 -7.39
N GLU A 13 -35.40 -14.80 -6.51
CA GLU A 13 -36.47 -13.88 -6.05
C GLU A 13 -36.08 -12.41 -6.26
N ASP A 14 -34.80 -12.08 -6.13
CA ASP A 14 -34.28 -10.73 -6.12
C ASP A 14 -33.56 -10.40 -7.44
N GLU A 15 -33.83 -9.22 -7.99
CA GLU A 15 -33.09 -8.69 -9.14
C GLU A 15 -31.70 -8.18 -8.72
N GLU A 16 -31.60 -7.51 -7.58
CA GLU A 16 -30.38 -6.88 -7.07
C GLU A 16 -30.24 -7.10 -5.55
N PRO A 17 -29.01 -7.12 -5.00
CA PRO A 17 -28.80 -7.18 -3.56
C PRO A 17 -29.43 -5.99 -2.83
N TYR A 18 -30.02 -6.25 -1.66
CA TYR A 18 -30.55 -5.22 -0.78
C TYR A 18 -30.01 -5.40 0.65
N PHE A 19 -30.27 -4.43 1.51
CA PHE A 19 -29.86 -4.52 2.90
C PHE A 19 -31.06 -4.63 3.83
N GLU A 20 -30.97 -5.56 4.77
CA GLU A 20 -31.96 -5.73 5.84
C GLU A 20 -31.30 -5.48 7.20
N THR A 21 -32.05 -4.91 8.16
CA THR A 21 -31.53 -4.56 9.48
C THR A 21 -32.17 -5.42 10.56
N TYR A 22 -31.34 -6.06 11.38
CA TYR A 22 -31.78 -6.91 12.49
C TYR A 22 -31.39 -6.32 13.84
N SER A 23 -32.30 -6.41 14.80
CA SER A 23 -32.03 -6.02 16.19
C SER A 23 -31.63 -7.24 17.01
N ILE A 24 -30.38 -7.29 17.48
CA ILE A 24 -29.85 -8.42 18.25
C ILE A 24 -29.48 -8.03 19.67
N LYS A 25 -29.49 -9.01 20.59
CA LYS A 25 -29.05 -8.79 21.96
C LYS A 25 -27.53 -8.72 22.02
N GLU A 26 -27.01 -7.61 22.52
CA GLU A 26 -25.58 -7.39 22.73
C GLU A 26 -25.01 -8.37 23.77
N GLN A 27 -23.81 -8.88 23.49
CA GLN A 27 -23.06 -9.76 24.39
C GLN A 27 -21.58 -9.35 24.36
N ASP A 28 -20.89 -9.53 25.50
CA ASP A 28 -19.47 -9.21 25.59
C ASP A 28 -18.66 -10.00 24.56
N LYS A 29 -17.84 -9.28 23.77
CA LYS A 29 -16.95 -9.83 22.73
C LYS A 29 -17.65 -10.73 21.70
N MET A 30 -18.95 -10.49 21.47
CA MET A 30 -19.73 -11.21 20.47
C MET A 30 -19.02 -11.13 19.11
N LYS A 31 -18.86 -12.28 18.45
CA LYS A 31 -18.25 -12.31 17.11
C LYS A 31 -19.31 -12.10 16.03
N VAL A 32 -18.88 -11.62 14.87
CA VAL A 32 -19.76 -11.47 13.69
C VAL A 32 -20.47 -12.79 13.36
N LEU A 33 -19.77 -13.91 13.47
CA LEU A 33 -20.37 -15.23 13.27
C LEU A 33 -21.46 -15.55 14.31
N ASP A 34 -21.31 -15.12 15.56
CA ASP A 34 -22.32 -15.32 16.60
C ASP A 34 -23.55 -14.45 16.33
N ALA A 35 -23.36 -13.23 15.82
CA ALA A 35 -24.45 -12.35 15.37
C ALA A 35 -25.25 -12.98 14.22
N LEU A 36 -24.58 -13.52 13.21
CA LEU A 36 -25.24 -14.22 12.10
C LEU A 36 -26.05 -15.44 12.58
N ASN A 37 -25.51 -16.23 13.51
CA ASN A 37 -26.23 -17.35 14.13
C ASN A 37 -27.46 -16.85 14.90
N TYR A 38 -27.32 -15.79 15.70
CA TYR A 38 -28.40 -15.19 16.48
C TYR A 38 -29.52 -14.70 15.56
N ILE A 39 -29.19 -14.01 14.46
CA ILE A 39 -30.17 -13.53 13.48
C ILE A 39 -30.98 -14.69 12.91
N ASN A 40 -30.33 -15.79 12.52
CA ASN A 40 -31.04 -16.97 12.02
C ASN A 40 -31.90 -17.66 13.07
N GLN A 41 -31.46 -17.69 14.33
CA GLN A 41 -32.17 -18.37 15.42
C GLN A 41 -33.39 -17.58 15.90
N GLU A 42 -33.23 -16.28 16.14
CA GLU A 42 -34.23 -15.44 16.81
C GLU A 42 -35.12 -14.67 15.83
N HIS A 43 -34.61 -14.33 14.64
CA HIS A 43 -35.39 -13.62 13.61
C HIS A 43 -35.86 -14.54 12.48
N HIS A 44 -35.46 -15.81 12.47
CA HIS A 44 -35.79 -16.77 11.40
C HIS A 44 -35.45 -16.24 10.00
N ALA A 45 -34.37 -15.47 9.87
CA ALA A 45 -34.01 -14.76 8.63
C ALA A 45 -33.54 -15.68 7.50
N HIS A 46 -33.16 -16.92 7.81
CA HIS A 46 -32.62 -17.91 6.87
C HIS A 46 -31.43 -17.40 6.03
N LEU A 47 -30.56 -16.59 6.63
CA LEU A 47 -29.33 -16.07 6.03
C LEU A 47 -28.40 -17.20 5.63
N ALA A 48 -27.87 -17.13 4.40
CA ALA A 48 -26.80 -17.98 3.93
C ALA A 48 -25.42 -17.34 4.22
N TYR A 49 -24.57 -18.08 4.92
CA TYR A 49 -23.15 -17.76 5.12
C TYR A 49 -22.34 -19.04 5.32
N ARG A 50 -21.04 -18.98 5.01
CA ARG A 50 -20.13 -20.12 5.20
C ARG A 50 -19.50 -20.08 6.60
N SER A 51 -19.48 -21.22 7.28
CA SER A 51 -18.77 -21.40 8.55
C SER A 51 -18.30 -22.85 8.67
N SER A 52 -17.16 -23.05 9.33
CA SER A 52 -16.59 -24.39 9.54
C SER A 52 -15.86 -24.47 10.88
N CYS A 53 -14.56 -24.17 10.94
CA CYS A 53 -13.74 -24.46 12.14
C CYS A 53 -13.97 -23.51 13.34
N ARG A 54 -14.53 -22.32 13.14
CA ARG A 54 -14.68 -21.22 14.13
C ARG A 54 -13.37 -20.79 14.86
N ALA A 55 -12.21 -21.22 14.38
CA ALA A 55 -10.91 -20.98 15.02
C ALA A 55 -9.96 -20.07 14.21
N GLY A 56 -10.41 -19.55 13.06
CA GLY A 56 -9.57 -18.79 12.13
C GLY A 56 -8.55 -19.64 11.38
N GLN A 57 -8.87 -20.91 11.12
CA GLN A 57 -7.99 -21.88 10.46
C GLN A 57 -8.45 -22.27 9.06
N CYS A 58 -9.77 -22.33 8.80
CA CYS A 58 -10.31 -22.78 7.52
C CYS A 58 -10.55 -21.65 6.49
N GLY A 59 -10.54 -20.38 6.90
CA GLY A 59 -10.83 -19.24 6.02
C GLY A 59 -12.29 -19.12 5.52
N SER A 60 -13.12 -20.13 5.72
CA SER A 60 -14.48 -20.23 5.16
C SER A 60 -15.42 -19.07 5.48
N CYS A 61 -15.32 -18.48 6.68
CA CYS A 61 -16.20 -17.40 7.14
C CYS A 61 -15.65 -15.99 6.83
N ALA A 62 -14.83 -15.85 5.79
CA ALA A 62 -14.37 -14.55 5.32
C ALA A 62 -15.53 -13.76 4.68
N LEU A 63 -15.67 -12.50 5.06
CA LEU A 63 -16.69 -11.56 4.58
C LEU A 63 -16.21 -10.12 4.80
N LYS A 64 -16.99 -9.12 4.37
CA LYS A 64 -16.74 -7.71 4.63
C LYS A 64 -17.58 -7.21 5.81
N VAL A 65 -16.97 -6.41 6.68
CA VAL A 65 -17.65 -5.64 7.74
C VAL A 65 -17.28 -4.18 7.54
N ASN A 66 -18.28 -3.34 7.24
CA ASN A 66 -18.09 -1.93 6.91
C ASN A 66 -17.06 -1.74 5.78
N GLY A 67 -17.18 -2.53 4.70
CA GLY A 67 -16.22 -2.54 3.58
C GLY A 67 -14.88 -3.24 3.82
N GLU A 68 -14.49 -3.52 5.07
CA GLU A 68 -13.21 -4.15 5.39
C GLU A 68 -13.32 -5.68 5.47
N VAL A 69 -12.35 -6.39 4.87
CA VAL A 69 -12.38 -7.86 4.77
C VAL A 69 -11.81 -8.51 6.03
N LEU A 70 -12.62 -9.32 6.72
CA LEU A 70 -12.27 -9.96 7.99
C LEU A 70 -12.70 -11.43 8.01
N LEU A 71 -12.31 -12.18 9.06
CA LEU A 71 -12.92 -13.48 9.39
C LEU A 71 -14.04 -13.28 10.41
N ALA A 72 -15.27 -13.67 10.07
CA ALA A 72 -16.43 -13.50 10.94
C ALA A 72 -16.30 -14.20 12.32
N CYS A 73 -15.52 -15.28 12.40
CA CYS A 73 -15.26 -15.97 13.67
C CYS A 73 -14.19 -15.30 14.55
N LYS A 74 -13.52 -14.26 14.07
CA LYS A 74 -12.47 -13.51 14.78
C LYS A 74 -12.89 -12.08 15.07
N ALA A 75 -13.54 -11.43 14.10
CA ALA A 75 -14.03 -10.07 14.20
C ALA A 75 -15.13 -9.95 15.26
N GLU A 76 -15.03 -8.91 16.09
CA GLU A 76 -16.09 -8.50 17.01
C GLU A 76 -17.13 -7.70 16.24
N ILE A 77 -18.40 -7.94 16.54
CA ILE A 77 -19.51 -7.19 15.96
C ILE A 77 -19.80 -5.95 16.83
N LYS A 78 -20.14 -4.84 16.19
CA LYS A 78 -20.52 -3.57 16.83
C LYS A 78 -21.86 -3.07 16.33
N ASP A 79 -22.45 -2.16 17.09
CA ASP A 79 -23.70 -1.50 16.70
C ASP A 79 -23.52 -0.69 15.43
N GLY A 80 -24.43 -0.87 14.49
CA GLY A 80 -24.39 -0.24 13.17
C GLY A 80 -23.53 -0.97 12.14
N ASP A 81 -22.87 -2.08 12.48
CA ASP A 81 -22.04 -2.82 11.52
C ASP A 81 -22.85 -3.30 10.31
N VAL A 82 -22.23 -3.15 9.13
CA VAL A 82 -22.75 -3.58 7.83
C VAL A 82 -21.99 -4.82 7.38
N LEU A 83 -22.69 -5.92 7.17
CA LEU A 83 -22.14 -7.20 6.75
C LEU A 83 -22.42 -7.45 5.27
N GLU A 84 -21.36 -7.71 4.50
CA GLU A 84 -21.40 -7.87 3.05
C GLU A 84 -20.61 -9.12 2.62
N PRO A 85 -20.95 -9.75 1.48
CA PRO A 85 -20.13 -10.82 0.90
C PRO A 85 -18.73 -10.30 0.52
N LEU A 86 -17.82 -11.23 0.21
CA LEU A 86 -16.58 -10.87 -0.49
C LEU A 86 -16.89 -10.35 -1.90
N ASP A 87 -15.97 -9.59 -2.50
CA ASP A 87 -16.07 -9.07 -3.87
C ASP A 87 -15.82 -10.19 -4.90
N LEU A 88 -16.76 -11.13 -4.93
CA LEU A 88 -16.84 -12.30 -5.79
C LEU A 88 -18.32 -12.51 -6.13
N PRO A 89 -18.67 -13.21 -7.23
CA PRO A 89 -20.06 -13.43 -7.60
C PRO A 89 -20.86 -14.04 -6.43
N VAL A 90 -21.96 -13.40 -6.06
CA VAL A 90 -22.78 -13.82 -4.91
C VAL A 90 -23.69 -14.98 -5.33
N ILE A 91 -23.68 -16.06 -4.56
CA ILE A 91 -24.62 -17.20 -4.73
C ILE A 91 -25.92 -16.89 -3.97
N LYS A 92 -25.80 -16.53 -2.69
CA LYS A 92 -26.93 -16.15 -1.82
C LYS A 92 -26.41 -15.43 -0.60
N ASP A 93 -27.01 -14.30 -0.24
CA ASP A 93 -26.65 -13.47 0.91
C ASP A 93 -25.13 -13.23 1.01
N LEU A 94 -24.46 -13.86 1.98
CA LEU A 94 -23.02 -13.70 2.25
C LEU A 94 -22.17 -14.84 1.65
N VAL A 95 -22.78 -15.74 0.88
CA VAL A 95 -22.10 -16.85 0.20
C VAL A 95 -21.71 -16.44 -1.20
N VAL A 96 -20.42 -16.54 -1.51
CA VAL A 96 -19.85 -16.24 -2.83
C VAL A 96 -19.45 -17.51 -3.58
N ASP A 97 -19.44 -17.43 -4.91
CA ASP A 97 -18.93 -18.44 -5.82
C ASP A 97 -17.40 -18.34 -5.94
N ARG A 98 -16.75 -19.49 -5.86
CA ARG A 98 -15.29 -19.66 -5.93
C ARG A 98 -14.87 -20.59 -7.08
N SER A 99 -15.84 -21.11 -7.85
CA SER A 99 -15.65 -22.10 -8.91
C SER A 99 -14.59 -21.67 -9.94
N LYS A 100 -14.65 -20.42 -10.42
CA LYS A 100 -13.68 -19.87 -11.38
C LYS A 100 -12.26 -19.83 -10.82
N LEU A 101 -12.10 -19.55 -9.53
CA LEU A 101 -10.78 -19.53 -8.88
C LEU A 101 -10.21 -20.96 -8.78
N GLU A 102 -11.05 -21.92 -8.40
CA GLU A 102 -10.69 -23.33 -8.31
C GLU A 102 -10.34 -23.91 -9.69
N GLU A 103 -11.09 -23.55 -10.74
CA GLU A 103 -10.80 -23.91 -12.12
C GLU A 103 -9.46 -23.36 -12.58
N LYS A 104 -9.17 -22.08 -12.29
CA LYS A 104 -7.88 -21.48 -12.60
C LYS A 104 -6.72 -22.19 -11.89
N VAL A 105 -6.86 -22.52 -10.60
CA VAL A 105 -5.85 -23.29 -9.85
C VAL A 105 -5.52 -24.63 -10.54
N LYS A 106 -6.52 -25.34 -11.09
CA LYS A 106 -6.31 -26.60 -11.81
C LYS A 106 -5.43 -26.43 -13.05
N GLY A 107 -5.55 -25.29 -13.75
CA GLY A 107 -4.78 -24.99 -14.96
C GLY A 107 -3.34 -24.53 -14.74
N MET A 108 -2.99 -24.08 -13.53
CA MET A 108 -1.69 -23.42 -13.27
C MET A 108 -0.54 -24.40 -12.92
N ALA A 109 -0.84 -25.69 -12.78
CA ALA A 109 0.07 -26.74 -12.30
C ALA A 109 0.74 -26.37 -10.96
N LEU A 110 -0.08 -26.01 -9.96
CA LEU A 110 0.36 -25.53 -8.64
C LEU A 110 0.71 -26.68 -7.68
N TYR A 111 1.58 -27.58 -8.15
CA TYR A 111 2.19 -28.68 -7.41
C TYR A 111 3.71 -28.68 -7.70
N LEU A 112 4.49 -29.32 -6.81
CA LEU A 112 5.93 -29.41 -6.98
C LEU A 112 6.25 -30.33 -8.16
N GLU A 113 7.06 -29.86 -9.10
CA GLU A 113 7.57 -30.69 -10.19
C GLU A 113 9.01 -31.11 -9.86
N GLU A 114 9.17 -32.35 -9.43
CA GLU A 114 10.47 -32.96 -9.14
C GLU A 114 11.05 -33.54 -10.43
N GLY A 115 12.25 -33.14 -10.83
CA GLY A 115 12.84 -33.58 -12.11
C GLY A 115 14.28 -33.16 -12.36
N CYS A 116 14.82 -32.23 -11.57
CA CYS A 116 16.26 -31.99 -11.48
C CYS A 116 16.84 -33.04 -10.53
N GLU A 117 18.01 -33.60 -10.85
CA GLU A 117 18.70 -34.66 -10.09
C GLU A 117 18.81 -34.33 -8.59
N LEU A 118 17.78 -34.68 -7.80
CA LEU A 118 17.83 -34.53 -6.35
C LEU A 118 18.80 -35.60 -5.84
N PRO A 119 19.88 -35.23 -5.12
CA PRO A 119 20.94 -36.16 -4.76
C PRO A 119 20.47 -37.30 -3.86
N GLU A 120 19.39 -37.10 -3.11
CA GLU A 120 18.77 -38.10 -2.23
C GLU A 120 17.23 -37.97 -2.25
N CYS A 121 16.51 -39.09 -2.06
CA CYS A 121 15.05 -39.15 -1.97
C CYS A 121 14.60 -39.80 -0.65
N PRO A 122 13.81 -39.12 0.20
CA PRO A 122 13.32 -37.75 0.03
C PRO A 122 14.45 -36.71 0.12
N ALA A 123 14.32 -35.61 -0.63
CA ALA A 123 15.29 -34.53 -0.58
C ALA A 123 15.37 -33.94 0.84
N ILE A 124 16.57 -33.93 1.42
CA ILE A 124 16.84 -33.28 2.70
C ILE A 124 17.06 -31.79 2.43
N LEU A 125 16.16 -30.95 2.94
CA LEU A 125 16.25 -29.49 2.82
C LEU A 125 16.77 -28.85 4.10
N ASP A 126 17.66 -27.89 3.97
CA ASP A 126 18.07 -27.04 5.08
C ASP A 126 16.92 -26.05 5.39
N PRO A 127 16.54 -25.85 6.67
CA PRO A 127 15.53 -24.85 7.04
C PRO A 127 15.76 -23.46 6.44
N LYS A 128 17.02 -23.07 6.18
CA LYS A 128 17.36 -21.79 5.56
C LYS A 128 16.83 -21.69 4.12
N ASP A 129 16.81 -22.80 3.37
CA ASP A 129 16.38 -22.84 1.97
C ASP A 129 14.85 -22.72 1.84
N LEU A 130 14.12 -22.89 2.95
CA LEU A 130 12.67 -22.74 3.02
C LEU A 130 12.22 -21.50 3.79
N ALA A 131 13.15 -20.69 4.32
CA ALA A 131 12.82 -19.55 5.18
C ALA A 131 11.81 -18.60 4.51
N ASP A 132 12.06 -18.27 3.24
CA ASP A 132 11.24 -17.34 2.46
C ASP A 132 9.90 -17.95 2.00
N SER A 133 9.84 -19.27 1.78
CA SER A 133 8.60 -19.94 1.35
C SER A 133 7.70 -20.36 2.52
N LYS A 134 8.24 -20.51 3.74
CA LYS A 134 7.52 -21.06 4.90
C LYS A 134 6.27 -20.28 5.25
N LYS A 135 6.34 -18.95 5.35
CA LYS A 135 5.18 -18.10 5.68
C LYS A 135 4.13 -18.14 4.56
N LEU A 136 4.55 -18.19 3.29
CA LEU A 136 3.64 -18.27 2.14
C LEU A 136 2.78 -19.56 2.14
N ARG A 137 3.32 -20.66 2.69
CA ARG A 137 2.62 -21.95 2.84
C ARG A 137 1.50 -21.93 3.89
N SER A 138 1.46 -20.91 4.77
CA SER A 138 0.44 -20.81 5.82
C SER A 138 -0.93 -20.30 5.35
N CYS A 139 -1.07 -20.02 4.04
CA CYS A 139 -2.33 -19.52 3.48
C CYS A 139 -3.47 -20.51 3.72
N ILE A 140 -4.63 -19.97 4.11
CA ILE A 140 -5.85 -20.73 4.42
C ILE A 140 -6.95 -20.55 3.36
N GLU A 141 -6.60 -20.00 2.20
CA GLU A 141 -7.50 -19.87 1.05
C GLU A 141 -8.85 -19.18 1.41
N CYS A 142 -8.74 -18.14 2.25
CA CYS A 142 -9.88 -17.29 2.62
C CYS A 142 -10.27 -16.30 1.50
N TYR A 143 -9.40 -16.12 0.50
CA TYR A 143 -9.54 -15.18 -0.63
C TYR A 143 -9.68 -13.70 -0.25
N SER A 144 -9.44 -13.34 1.02
CA SER A 144 -9.51 -11.95 1.48
C SER A 144 -8.60 -11.02 0.68
N CYS A 145 -7.41 -11.49 0.29
CA CYS A 145 -6.48 -10.70 -0.51
C CYS A 145 -6.98 -10.42 -1.92
N LEU A 146 -7.83 -11.28 -2.50
CA LEU A 146 -8.45 -11.02 -3.81
C LEU A 146 -9.53 -9.96 -3.65
N SER A 147 -10.49 -10.17 -2.75
CA SER A 147 -11.56 -9.19 -2.49
C SER A 147 -11.01 -7.78 -2.20
N ALA A 148 -9.95 -7.68 -1.40
CA ALA A 148 -9.38 -6.38 -1.05
C ALA A 148 -8.39 -5.82 -2.10
N CYS A 149 -8.09 -6.54 -3.18
CA CYS A 149 -7.11 -6.07 -4.16
C CYS A 149 -7.76 -5.03 -5.08
N PRO A 150 -7.26 -3.78 -5.11
CA PRO A 150 -7.86 -2.77 -5.96
C PRO A 150 -7.57 -3.04 -7.46
N VAL A 151 -6.48 -3.75 -7.78
CA VAL A 151 -6.03 -3.93 -9.17
C VAL A 151 -6.93 -4.88 -9.96
N ILE A 152 -7.37 -5.97 -9.34
CA ILE A 152 -8.16 -7.01 -10.05
C ILE A 152 -9.56 -6.54 -10.43
N ASN A 153 -10.02 -5.44 -9.83
CA ASN A 153 -11.30 -4.81 -10.16
C ASN A 153 -11.21 -3.91 -11.40
N GLU A 154 -9.99 -3.55 -11.82
CA GLU A 154 -9.77 -2.62 -12.94
C GLU A 154 -9.24 -3.31 -14.20
N THR A 155 -8.76 -4.55 -14.09
CA THR A 155 -8.16 -5.28 -15.21
C THR A 155 -8.20 -6.79 -15.03
N ASP A 156 -8.46 -7.52 -16.11
CA ASP A 156 -8.35 -8.97 -16.18
C ASP A 156 -6.91 -9.46 -16.41
N GLU A 157 -5.96 -8.55 -16.71
CA GLU A 157 -4.55 -8.91 -16.93
C GLU A 157 -3.90 -9.46 -15.65
N PHE A 158 -4.33 -8.97 -14.49
CA PHE A 158 -3.74 -9.38 -13.22
C PHE A 158 -4.57 -10.47 -12.55
N SER A 159 -3.96 -11.64 -12.40
CA SER A 159 -4.57 -12.74 -11.62
C SER A 159 -4.89 -12.38 -10.17
N GLY A 160 -4.10 -11.49 -9.56
CA GLY A 160 -4.27 -11.10 -8.17
C GLY A 160 -3.28 -11.75 -7.20
N PRO A 161 -3.22 -11.22 -5.96
CA PRO A 161 -2.23 -11.58 -4.95
C PRO A 161 -2.28 -13.05 -4.51
N TYR A 162 -3.45 -13.69 -4.53
CA TYR A 162 -3.60 -15.10 -4.14
C TYR A 162 -2.75 -16.03 -5.01
N PHE A 163 -2.85 -15.86 -6.34
CA PHE A 163 -2.16 -16.69 -7.33
C PHE A 163 -0.68 -16.37 -7.36
N MET A 164 -0.30 -15.10 -7.30
CA MET A 164 1.11 -14.70 -7.21
C MET A 164 1.80 -15.34 -6.01
N ARG A 165 1.18 -15.26 -4.82
CA ARG A 165 1.68 -15.96 -3.63
C ARG A 165 1.79 -17.47 -3.83
N TYR A 166 0.85 -18.08 -4.54
CA TYR A 166 0.90 -19.52 -4.81
C TYR A 166 2.07 -19.87 -5.74
N LEU A 167 2.30 -19.09 -6.80
CA LEU A 167 3.45 -19.25 -7.69
C LEU A 167 4.77 -19.04 -6.93
N SER A 168 4.90 -17.94 -6.17
CA SER A 168 6.11 -17.63 -5.38
C SER A 168 6.44 -18.72 -4.37
N LYS A 169 5.43 -19.37 -3.77
CA LYS A 169 5.61 -20.48 -2.83
C LYS A 169 6.45 -21.61 -3.44
N PHE A 170 6.26 -21.89 -4.73
CA PHE A 170 7.00 -22.91 -5.47
C PHE A 170 8.29 -22.35 -6.09
N ALA A 171 8.27 -21.11 -6.58
CA ALA A 171 9.46 -20.45 -7.11
C ALA A 171 10.60 -20.36 -6.07
N LEU A 172 10.22 -20.25 -4.79
CA LEU A 172 11.13 -20.20 -3.64
C LEU A 172 11.37 -21.58 -3.01
N ASP A 173 10.90 -22.67 -3.61
CA ASP A 173 11.21 -24.03 -3.19
C ASP A 173 12.36 -24.56 -4.06
N PRO A 174 13.54 -24.86 -3.49
CA PRO A 174 14.70 -25.29 -4.27
C PRO A 174 14.51 -26.61 -5.02
N ARG A 175 13.42 -27.34 -4.75
CA ARG A 175 13.08 -28.59 -5.44
C ARG A 175 12.23 -28.36 -6.70
N ASP A 176 11.63 -27.19 -6.87
CA ASP A 176 10.74 -26.93 -8.00
C ASP A 176 11.57 -26.59 -9.24
N CYS A 177 11.34 -27.32 -10.34
CA CYS A 177 12.08 -27.13 -11.59
C CYS A 177 11.26 -26.38 -12.67
N ILE A 178 10.07 -25.89 -12.34
CA ILE A 178 9.24 -25.12 -13.27
C ILE A 178 9.63 -23.66 -13.19
N ASP A 179 9.76 -23.00 -14.34
CA ASP A 179 9.86 -21.55 -14.44
C ASP A 179 8.54 -20.89 -13.98
N ARG A 180 8.43 -20.67 -12.67
CA ARG A 180 7.28 -20.02 -12.04
C ARG A 180 7.25 -18.52 -12.31
N ALA A 181 8.40 -17.92 -12.57
CA ALA A 181 8.49 -16.49 -12.86
C ALA A 181 7.83 -16.19 -14.21
N ARG A 182 8.08 -17.00 -15.25
CA ARG A 182 7.39 -16.93 -16.54
C ARG A 182 5.89 -17.07 -16.39
N LYS A 183 5.41 -18.07 -15.63
CA LYS A 183 3.97 -18.19 -15.32
C LYS A 183 3.45 -16.93 -14.61
N GLY A 184 4.24 -16.35 -13.70
CA GLY A 184 3.92 -15.08 -13.08
C GLY A 184 3.78 -13.95 -14.11
N MET A 185 4.69 -13.86 -15.08
CA MET A 185 4.64 -12.88 -16.17
C MET A 185 3.33 -13.01 -16.96
N ASP A 186 2.97 -14.23 -17.34
CA ASP A 186 1.75 -14.53 -18.10
C ASP A 186 0.48 -14.17 -17.30
N GLU A 187 0.57 -14.16 -15.97
CA GLU A 187 -0.52 -13.87 -15.03
C GLU A 187 -0.49 -12.42 -14.50
N GLY A 188 0.29 -11.54 -15.12
CA GLY A 188 0.34 -10.11 -14.82
C GLY A 188 1.20 -9.74 -13.62
N LEU A 189 2.35 -10.39 -13.40
CA LEU A 189 3.26 -10.13 -12.27
C LEU A 189 3.57 -8.64 -12.03
N TYR A 190 3.71 -7.86 -13.10
CA TYR A 190 4.03 -6.43 -13.06
C TYR A 190 2.81 -5.49 -13.00
N CYS A 191 1.60 -6.04 -12.86
CA CYS A 191 0.36 -5.27 -12.67
C CYS A 191 0.14 -4.90 -11.19
N CYS A 192 0.77 -5.60 -10.24
CA CYS A 192 0.63 -5.30 -8.82
C CYS A 192 1.33 -3.97 -8.43
N THR A 193 0.60 -3.07 -7.77
CA THR A 193 1.11 -1.77 -7.31
C THR A 193 1.98 -1.83 -6.05
N SER A 194 2.22 -3.01 -5.47
CA SER A 194 2.89 -3.17 -4.17
C SER A 194 2.27 -2.30 -3.06
N CYS A 195 0.95 -2.09 -3.08
CA CYS A 195 0.25 -1.23 -2.12
C CYS A 195 0.02 -1.88 -0.74
N GLY A 196 0.24 -3.19 -0.62
CA GLY A 196 0.20 -3.91 0.65
C GLY A 196 -1.18 -4.25 1.22
N LYS A 197 -2.30 -3.86 0.58
CA LYS A 197 -3.66 -4.17 1.09
C LYS A 197 -3.88 -5.68 1.30
N CYS A 198 -3.30 -6.52 0.44
CA CYS A 198 -3.34 -7.98 0.57
C CYS A 198 -2.67 -8.52 1.85
N GLY A 199 -1.64 -7.84 2.37
CA GLY A 199 -0.99 -8.20 3.62
C GLY A 199 -1.80 -7.73 4.83
N GLU A 200 -2.36 -6.52 4.76
CA GLU A 200 -3.23 -5.93 5.80
C GLU A 200 -4.44 -6.82 6.11
N VAL A 201 -5.11 -7.34 5.08
CA VAL A 201 -6.32 -8.19 5.26
C VAL A 201 -5.99 -9.68 5.47
N CYS A 202 -4.72 -10.07 5.54
CA CYS A 202 -4.35 -11.48 5.64
C CYS A 202 -4.47 -11.98 7.09
N PRO A 203 -5.39 -12.91 7.40
CA PRO A 203 -5.53 -13.44 8.78
C PRO A 203 -4.35 -14.31 9.24
N LYS A 204 -3.42 -14.59 8.33
CA LYS A 204 -2.18 -15.33 8.59
C LYS A 204 -0.94 -14.44 8.51
N GLU A 205 -1.13 -13.13 8.36
CA GLU A 205 -0.06 -12.12 8.33
C GLU A 205 0.99 -12.45 7.26
N ILE A 206 0.55 -12.95 6.10
CA ILE A 206 1.43 -13.25 4.98
C ILE A 206 1.74 -11.93 4.28
N ASN A 207 3.01 -11.51 4.30
CA ASN A 207 3.49 -10.40 3.47
C ASN A 207 3.48 -10.82 1.99
N THR A 208 2.31 -10.72 1.36
CA THR A 208 2.09 -11.20 -0.02
C THR A 208 2.77 -10.31 -1.06
N PHE A 209 2.87 -9.00 -0.82
CA PHE A 209 3.51 -8.11 -1.78
C PHE A 209 5.04 -8.26 -1.72
N GLY A 210 5.67 -8.11 -0.55
CA GLY A 210 7.12 -8.19 -0.40
C GLY A 210 7.64 -9.62 -0.44
N GLY A 211 7.10 -10.49 0.41
CA GLY A 211 7.57 -11.87 0.57
C GLY A 211 7.16 -12.83 -0.55
N ALA A 212 6.28 -12.42 -1.47
CA ALA A 212 5.88 -13.24 -2.61
C ALA A 212 6.03 -12.51 -3.95
N ILE A 213 5.28 -11.44 -4.19
CA ILE A 213 5.26 -10.77 -5.50
C ILE A 213 6.62 -10.18 -5.85
N GLU A 214 7.23 -9.43 -4.95
CA GLU A 214 8.54 -8.79 -5.18
C GLU A 214 9.66 -9.83 -5.28
N LYS A 215 9.61 -10.89 -4.47
CA LYS A 215 10.52 -12.04 -4.62
C LYS A 215 10.36 -12.74 -5.97
N LEU A 216 9.14 -12.91 -6.46
CA LEU A 216 8.91 -13.48 -7.80
C LEU A 216 9.38 -12.55 -8.92
N ARG A 217 9.31 -11.22 -8.72
CA ARG A 217 9.91 -10.24 -9.64
C ARG A 217 11.43 -10.31 -9.63
N GLU A 218 12.04 -10.51 -8.47
CA GLU A 218 13.49 -10.71 -8.33
C GLU A 218 13.94 -11.96 -9.11
N ILE A 219 13.26 -13.09 -8.92
CA ILE A 219 13.50 -14.31 -9.72
C ILE A 219 13.31 -14.03 -11.22
N ALA A 220 12.23 -13.32 -11.59
CA ALA A 220 11.97 -12.98 -12.98
C ALA A 220 13.09 -12.15 -13.63
N CYS A 221 13.71 -11.24 -12.86
CA CYS A 221 14.86 -10.47 -13.32
C CYS A 221 16.10 -11.36 -13.49
N GLN A 222 16.37 -12.24 -12.54
CA GLN A 222 17.51 -13.17 -12.57
C GLN A 222 17.43 -14.15 -13.75
N GLU A 223 16.23 -14.65 -14.05
CA GLU A 223 15.97 -15.56 -15.17
C GLU A 223 15.84 -14.86 -16.53
N GLY A 224 15.90 -13.52 -16.55
CA GLY A 224 15.82 -12.71 -17.77
C GLY A 224 14.43 -12.65 -18.40
N VAL A 225 13.39 -13.13 -17.71
CA VAL A 225 12.00 -13.11 -18.18
C VAL A 225 11.30 -11.78 -17.87
N GLY A 226 11.80 -11.05 -16.87
CA GLY A 226 11.44 -9.67 -16.54
C GLY A 226 12.68 -8.76 -16.44
N PRO A 227 12.55 -7.55 -15.88
CA PRO A 227 11.30 -6.80 -15.69
C PRO A 227 10.82 -6.23 -17.03
N LEU A 228 9.74 -5.44 -17.02
CA LEU A 228 9.25 -4.78 -18.25
C LEU A 228 10.28 -3.76 -18.79
N PRO A 229 10.33 -3.50 -20.10
CA PRO A 229 11.30 -2.56 -20.68
C PRO A 229 11.32 -1.16 -20.03
N PRO A 230 10.18 -0.52 -19.69
CA PRO A 230 10.20 0.77 -18.99
C PRO A 230 10.86 0.72 -17.60
N HIS A 231 10.82 -0.42 -16.91
CA HIS A 231 11.49 -0.60 -15.61
C HIS A 231 13.02 -0.65 -15.78
N ARG A 232 13.49 -1.26 -16.87
CA ARG A 232 14.91 -1.25 -17.26
C ARG A 232 15.39 0.17 -17.58
N SER A 233 14.57 1.00 -18.19
CA SER A 233 14.90 2.42 -18.40
C SER A 233 15.11 3.17 -17.07
N VAL A 234 14.28 2.88 -16.06
CA VAL A 234 14.45 3.44 -14.70
C VAL A 234 15.73 2.92 -14.03
N TYR A 235 16.11 1.66 -14.25
CA TYR A 235 17.40 1.11 -13.81
C TYR A 235 18.57 1.95 -14.33
N GLU A 236 18.63 2.09 -15.65
CA GLU A 236 19.75 2.77 -16.32
C GLU A 236 19.81 4.24 -15.90
N LEU A 237 18.65 4.87 -15.72
CA LEU A 237 18.59 6.23 -15.20
C LEU A 237 19.18 6.33 -13.78
N ILE A 238 18.80 5.43 -12.87
CA ILE A 238 19.34 5.40 -11.49
C ILE A 238 20.82 5.11 -11.51
N LYS A 239 21.27 4.16 -12.33
CA LYS A 239 22.68 3.79 -12.45
C LYS A 239 23.54 4.97 -12.94
N ASN A 240 23.02 5.73 -13.91
CA ASN A 240 23.76 6.83 -14.53
C ASN A 240 23.68 8.14 -13.73
N THR A 241 22.60 8.38 -13.01
CA THR A 241 22.33 9.70 -12.38
C THR A 241 22.19 9.64 -10.86
N GLY A 242 22.05 8.45 -10.28
CA GLY A 242 21.67 8.28 -8.87
C GLY A 242 20.22 8.69 -8.57
N ARG A 243 19.36 8.86 -9.59
CA ARG A 243 17.98 9.35 -9.44
C ARG A 243 16.99 8.51 -10.27
N SER A 244 15.77 8.38 -9.78
CA SER A 244 14.68 7.63 -10.46
C SER A 244 13.83 8.50 -11.40
N VAL A 245 14.20 9.77 -11.56
CA VAL A 245 13.60 10.72 -12.50
C VAL A 245 14.73 11.50 -13.15
N GLU A 246 14.52 11.96 -14.39
CA GLU A 246 15.56 12.72 -15.09
C GLU A 246 15.90 14.00 -14.31
N PRO A 247 17.19 14.25 -14.03
CA PRO A 247 17.64 15.51 -13.46
C PRO A 247 17.25 16.69 -14.36
N LEU A 248 16.53 17.67 -13.83
CA LEU A 248 16.12 18.89 -14.53
C LEU A 248 16.66 20.12 -13.78
N GLY A 249 17.31 21.04 -14.49
CA GLY A 249 17.89 22.24 -13.88
C GLY A 249 18.97 21.92 -12.83
N GLU A 250 19.13 22.79 -11.84
CA GLU A 250 20.13 22.60 -10.78
C GLU A 250 19.73 21.58 -9.71
N GLY A 251 18.43 21.32 -9.54
CA GLY A 251 17.88 20.48 -8.47
C GLY A 251 17.81 21.19 -7.11
N PHE A 252 16.82 20.80 -6.29
CA PHE A 252 16.59 21.39 -4.97
C PHE A 252 17.83 21.28 -4.07
N ILE A 253 18.50 20.13 -4.06
CA ILE A 253 19.64 19.89 -3.18
C ILE A 253 20.77 20.89 -3.42
N LYS A 254 21.09 21.20 -4.69
CA LYS A 254 22.13 22.18 -5.01
C LYS A 254 21.69 23.60 -4.68
N ALA A 255 20.43 23.93 -4.96
CA ALA A 255 19.87 25.28 -4.72
C ALA A 255 19.95 25.70 -3.24
N VAL A 256 19.82 24.75 -2.31
CA VAL A 256 19.84 25.00 -0.86
C VAL A 256 21.22 24.80 -0.22
N SER A 257 22.06 23.92 -0.77
CA SER A 257 23.40 23.64 -0.23
C SER A 257 24.33 24.86 -0.33
N ALA A 258 24.15 25.71 -1.34
CA ALA A 258 24.88 26.97 -1.47
C ALA A 258 24.61 27.98 -0.33
N LYS A 259 23.59 27.76 0.52
CA LYS A 259 23.11 28.71 1.54
C LYS A 259 23.43 28.32 2.99
N SER A 260 23.95 27.12 3.27
CA SER A 260 24.22 26.67 4.65
C SER A 260 25.65 26.97 5.11
N ALA A 261 25.83 28.08 5.84
CA ALA A 261 27.05 28.41 6.56
C ALA A 261 26.78 28.51 8.08
N GLY A 262 26.97 27.41 8.82
CA GLY A 262 27.05 27.44 10.28
C GLY A 262 26.38 26.26 11.00
N LYS A 263 27.12 25.73 12.01
CA LYS A 263 26.82 24.64 12.97
C LYS A 263 26.13 23.39 12.43
N THR A 264 26.75 22.23 12.61
CA THR A 264 26.22 20.89 12.29
C THR A 264 24.92 20.60 13.06
N PRO A 265 23.74 20.69 12.43
CA PRO A 265 22.49 20.15 12.96
C PRO A 265 22.56 18.62 12.97
N LYS A 266 21.88 18.00 13.94
CA LYS A 266 21.77 16.54 14.08
C LYS A 266 20.67 15.93 13.21
N VAL A 267 19.94 16.75 12.44
CA VAL A 267 18.79 16.34 11.62
C VAL A 267 19.10 16.54 10.14
N ALA A 268 18.96 15.49 9.34
CA ALA A 268 19.09 15.54 7.89
C ALA A 268 17.74 15.37 7.19
N PHE A 269 17.57 16.00 6.04
CA PHE A 269 16.47 15.77 5.12
C PHE A 269 16.89 14.82 4.00
N PHE A 270 16.26 13.64 3.96
CA PHE A 270 16.30 12.78 2.78
C PHE A 270 15.22 13.22 1.79
N THR A 271 15.63 13.92 0.73
CA THR A 271 14.75 14.57 -0.24
C THR A 271 14.03 13.56 -1.12
N GLY A 272 14.68 12.42 -1.40
CA GLY A 272 14.27 11.53 -2.48
C GLY A 272 14.39 12.20 -3.86
N CYS A 273 13.91 11.51 -4.89
CA CYS A 273 14.12 11.93 -6.28
C CYS A 273 13.12 13.00 -6.76
N LEU A 274 11.87 12.95 -6.31
CA LEU A 274 10.81 13.85 -6.79
C LEU A 274 10.94 15.25 -6.20
N VAL A 275 11.24 15.39 -4.90
CA VAL A 275 11.49 16.71 -4.31
C VAL A 275 12.71 17.35 -4.96
N ASP A 276 13.72 16.58 -5.34
CA ASP A 276 14.92 17.13 -5.97
C ASP A 276 14.65 17.76 -7.35
N TYR A 277 13.81 17.12 -8.18
CA TYR A 277 13.70 17.47 -9.62
C TYR A 277 12.29 17.61 -10.21
N ARG A 278 11.23 17.41 -9.42
CA ARG A 278 9.84 17.49 -9.90
C ARG A 278 8.97 18.41 -9.06
N LEU A 279 9.10 18.31 -7.74
CA LEU A 279 8.30 19.06 -6.76
C LEU A 279 9.21 19.74 -5.72
N PRO A 280 10.19 20.58 -6.14
CA PRO A 280 11.12 21.25 -5.23
C PRO A 280 10.44 22.20 -4.25
N GLU A 281 9.26 22.72 -4.58
CA GLU A 281 8.42 23.53 -3.70
C GLU A 281 8.09 22.83 -2.37
N ILE A 282 7.98 21.50 -2.35
CA ILE A 282 7.76 20.73 -1.12
C ILE A 282 8.97 20.84 -0.20
N GLY A 283 10.19 20.80 -0.76
CA GLY A 283 11.43 20.93 -0.01
C GLY A 283 11.60 22.33 0.57
N PHE A 284 11.23 23.37 -0.17
CA PHE A 284 11.24 24.75 0.33
C PHE A 284 10.19 24.96 1.43
N ALA A 285 8.97 24.45 1.24
CA ALA A 285 7.92 24.47 2.26
C ALA A 285 8.36 23.76 3.55
N LEU A 286 9.05 22.62 3.44
CA LEU A 286 9.62 21.93 4.61
C LEU A 286 10.57 22.83 5.41
N ILE A 287 11.52 23.50 4.73
CA ILE A 287 12.51 24.37 5.39
C ILE A 287 11.80 25.52 6.12
N GLU A 288 10.83 26.17 5.47
CA GLU A 288 10.07 27.27 6.07
C GLU A 288 9.25 26.82 7.27
N VAL A 289 8.51 25.71 7.13
CA VAL A 289 7.73 25.14 8.23
C VAL A 289 8.63 24.76 9.40
N LEU A 290 9.77 24.08 9.17
CA LEU A 290 10.69 23.70 10.25
C LEU A 290 11.33 24.92 10.94
N LYS A 291 11.62 25.99 10.18
CA LYS A 291 12.14 27.24 10.72
C LYS A 291 11.17 27.90 11.71
N GLU A 292 9.86 27.84 11.45
CA GLU A 292 8.85 28.35 12.38
C GLU A 292 8.83 27.62 13.74
N HIS A 293 9.37 26.40 13.77
CA HIS A 293 9.50 25.56 14.96
C HIS A 293 10.92 25.56 15.54
N GLY A 294 11.82 26.42 15.04
CA GLY A 294 13.20 26.52 15.50
C GLY A 294 14.05 25.28 15.21
N VAL A 295 13.71 24.53 14.15
CA VAL A 295 14.42 23.32 13.74
C VAL A 295 15.26 23.62 12.50
N ASP A 296 16.58 23.59 12.67
CA ASP A 296 17.53 23.63 11.56
C ASP A 296 17.74 22.22 10.98
N ILE A 297 17.74 22.10 9.65
CA ILE A 297 17.88 20.84 8.93
C ILE A 297 19.01 20.92 7.90
N VAL A 298 19.80 19.85 7.77
CA VAL A 298 20.81 19.71 6.70
C VAL A 298 20.24 18.91 5.54
N ILE A 299 20.67 19.23 4.33
CA ILE A 299 20.31 18.49 3.13
C ILE A 299 21.60 17.92 2.53
N PRO A 300 21.97 16.68 2.87
CA PRO A 300 23.25 16.11 2.42
C PRO A 300 23.27 15.90 0.91
N GLU A 301 24.28 16.45 0.22
CA GLU A 301 24.40 16.37 -1.24
C GLU A 301 24.64 14.95 -1.76
N GLY A 302 25.29 14.11 -0.95
CA GLY A 302 25.70 12.75 -1.33
C GLY A 302 24.57 11.72 -1.41
N GLN A 303 23.33 12.10 -1.10
CA GLN A 303 22.20 11.16 -1.17
C GLN A 303 21.84 10.78 -2.61
N VAL A 304 21.51 9.52 -2.81
CA VAL A 304 21.03 8.91 -4.05
C VAL A 304 19.62 8.34 -3.89
N CYS A 305 19.03 7.84 -4.97
CA CYS A 305 17.74 7.15 -4.94
C CYS A 305 17.67 6.17 -3.77
N CYS A 306 16.56 6.17 -3.04
CA CYS A 306 16.36 5.27 -1.91
C CYS A 306 16.45 3.78 -2.30
N GLY A 307 16.28 3.43 -3.58
CA GLY A 307 16.28 2.04 -4.06
C GLY A 307 14.89 1.43 -4.18
N SER A 308 13.84 2.11 -3.67
CA SER A 308 12.46 1.61 -3.71
C SER A 308 12.01 1.13 -5.11
N PRO A 309 12.18 1.90 -6.21
CA PRO A 309 11.78 1.42 -7.54
C PRO A 309 12.44 0.09 -7.94
N MET A 310 13.70 -0.12 -7.57
CA MET A 310 14.47 -1.32 -7.91
C MET A 310 14.00 -2.54 -7.12
N ILE A 311 13.79 -2.38 -5.81
CA ILE A 311 13.23 -3.44 -4.95
C ILE A 311 11.86 -3.86 -5.47
N ARG A 312 10.97 -2.89 -5.73
CA ARG A 312 9.59 -3.17 -6.12
C ARG A 312 9.48 -3.80 -7.51
N THR A 313 10.45 -3.59 -8.41
CA THR A 313 10.50 -4.24 -9.73
C THR A 313 11.42 -5.46 -9.80
N GLY A 314 12.04 -5.88 -8.70
CA GLY A 314 12.89 -7.07 -8.64
C GLY A 314 14.33 -6.87 -9.14
N GLN A 315 14.74 -5.63 -9.42
CA GLN A 315 16.07 -5.30 -9.94
C GLN A 315 17.08 -5.08 -8.80
N THR A 316 17.30 -6.12 -8.00
CA THR A 316 17.95 -6.01 -6.68
C THR A 316 19.47 -5.88 -6.71
N ASP A 317 20.11 -6.11 -7.86
CA ASP A 317 21.57 -6.12 -8.06
C ASP A 317 22.28 -4.78 -7.75
N ILE A 318 21.59 -3.65 -7.94
CA ILE A 318 22.14 -2.32 -7.66
C ILE A 318 21.83 -1.80 -6.24
N VAL A 319 20.93 -2.45 -5.50
CA VAL A 319 20.35 -1.88 -4.26
C VAL A 319 21.42 -1.71 -3.17
N ASP A 320 22.30 -2.68 -2.98
CA ASP A 320 23.38 -2.61 -1.98
C ASP A 320 24.31 -1.40 -2.22
N SER A 321 24.62 -1.08 -3.48
CA SER A 321 25.42 0.10 -3.83
C SER A 321 24.70 1.41 -3.47
N LEU A 322 23.40 1.50 -3.74
CA LEU A 322 22.59 2.67 -3.39
C LEU A 322 22.51 2.85 -1.87
N VAL A 323 22.29 1.76 -1.13
CA VAL A 323 22.24 1.75 0.33
C VAL A 323 23.58 2.23 0.92
N LYS A 324 24.71 1.71 0.43
CA LYS A 324 26.05 2.11 0.89
C LYS A 324 26.36 3.59 0.62
N GLN A 325 25.94 4.12 -0.52
CA GLN A 325 26.10 5.55 -0.82
C GLN A 325 25.26 6.42 0.13
N ASN A 326 24.01 6.04 0.36
CA ASN A 326 23.14 6.73 1.31
C ASN A 326 23.65 6.60 2.76
N ALA A 327 24.17 5.44 3.17
CA ALA A 327 24.85 5.23 4.45
C ALA A 327 25.98 6.25 4.65
N LYS A 328 26.87 6.37 3.66
CA LYS A 328 27.96 7.33 3.71
C LYS A 328 27.47 8.78 3.81
N ALA A 329 26.39 9.13 3.10
CA ALA A 329 25.85 10.48 3.10
C ALA A 329 25.10 10.86 4.40
N LEU A 330 24.61 9.86 5.15
CA LEU A 330 23.68 10.09 6.26
C LEU A 330 24.20 9.61 7.63
N GLN A 331 25.34 8.91 7.70
CA GLN A 331 25.88 8.30 8.92
C GLN A 331 26.14 9.28 10.08
N ASP A 332 26.37 10.55 9.79
CA ASP A 332 26.75 11.56 10.79
C ASP A 332 25.53 12.28 11.41
N TYR A 333 24.30 11.87 11.08
CA TYR A 333 23.06 12.51 11.55
C TYR A 333 22.27 11.59 12.49
N ASP A 334 21.73 12.15 13.57
CA ASP A 334 20.94 11.40 14.56
C ASP A 334 19.51 11.11 14.10
N THR A 335 18.97 11.94 13.20
CA THR A 335 17.60 11.82 12.69
C THR A 335 17.55 12.14 11.21
N ILE A 336 16.87 11.30 10.44
CA ILE A 336 16.65 11.50 9.01
C ILE A 336 15.16 11.74 8.80
N ILE A 337 14.80 12.97 8.49
CA ILE A 337 13.44 13.34 8.11
C ILE A 337 13.24 13.00 6.63
N THR A 338 12.05 12.52 6.29
CA THR A 338 11.61 12.44 4.90
C THR A 338 10.16 12.87 4.77
N VAL A 339 9.79 13.29 3.56
CA VAL A 339 8.42 13.67 3.18
C VAL A 339 7.84 12.66 2.18
N CYS A 340 8.59 11.65 1.76
CA CYS A 340 8.15 10.68 0.78
C CYS A 340 7.82 9.36 1.46
N ALA A 341 6.55 8.96 1.41
CA ALA A 341 6.07 7.70 1.97
C ALA A 341 6.88 6.47 1.50
N GLY A 342 7.24 6.44 0.21
CA GLY A 342 8.03 5.35 -0.37
C GLY A 342 9.49 5.35 0.09
N CYS A 343 10.12 6.52 0.18
CA CYS A 343 11.48 6.63 0.73
C CYS A 343 11.50 6.25 2.21
N GLY A 344 10.55 6.75 3.00
CA GLY A 344 10.44 6.45 4.43
C GLY A 344 10.24 4.96 4.70
N ALA A 345 9.31 4.31 4.00
CA ALA A 345 9.12 2.86 4.11
C ALA A 345 10.39 2.09 3.72
N THR A 346 11.09 2.50 2.66
CA THR A 346 12.29 1.79 2.22
C THR A 346 13.48 1.98 3.15
N LEU A 347 13.72 3.18 3.65
CA LEU A 347 14.75 3.45 4.64
C LEU A 347 14.46 2.76 5.99
N LYS A 348 13.19 2.66 6.41
CA LYS A 348 12.79 2.02 7.68
C LYS A 348 12.82 0.48 7.60
N ASN A 349 12.31 -0.09 6.50
CA ASN A 349 11.98 -1.51 6.44
C ASN A 349 12.92 -2.33 5.54
N ASP A 350 13.42 -1.77 4.43
CA ASP A 350 14.26 -2.54 3.50
C ASP A 350 15.76 -2.38 3.84
N TYR A 351 16.23 -1.20 4.24
CA TYR A 351 17.66 -0.94 4.54
C TYR A 351 18.26 -1.86 5.63
N PRO A 352 17.50 -2.26 6.68
CA PRO A 352 18.02 -3.21 7.66
C PRO A 352 18.48 -4.54 7.07
N GLU A 353 17.89 -5.01 5.96
CA GLU A 353 18.33 -6.23 5.26
C GLU A 353 19.74 -6.08 4.66
N TYR A 354 20.16 -4.85 4.39
CA TYR A 354 21.49 -4.48 3.87
C TYR A 354 22.45 -4.00 4.98
N GLY A 355 22.11 -4.21 6.25
CA GLY A 355 22.96 -3.87 7.39
C GLY A 355 23.01 -2.38 7.75
N VAL A 356 22.12 -1.56 7.20
CA VAL A 356 22.02 -0.13 7.52
C VAL A 356 20.74 0.14 8.28
N LYS A 357 20.86 0.78 9.45
CA LYS A 357 19.71 1.19 10.26
C LYS A 357 19.81 2.67 10.59
N PHE A 358 18.78 3.39 10.19
CA PHE A 358 18.63 4.81 10.43
C PHE A 358 17.49 5.09 11.41
N ASN A 359 17.59 6.20 12.13
CA ASN A 359 16.44 6.79 12.82
C ASN A 359 15.68 7.68 11.82
N VAL A 360 14.78 7.05 11.06
CA VAL A 360 13.99 7.71 10.02
C VAL A 360 12.68 8.18 10.63
N VAL A 361 12.30 9.43 10.38
CA VAL A 361 11.07 10.05 10.87
C VAL A 361 10.32 10.62 9.68
N ASP A 362 9.05 10.25 9.50
CA ASP A 362 8.21 10.97 8.55
C ASP A 362 7.88 12.35 9.12
N ILE A 363 7.87 13.37 8.27
CA ILE A 363 7.61 14.73 8.72
C ILE A 363 6.25 14.90 9.42
N SER A 364 5.24 14.08 9.09
CA SER A 364 3.94 14.13 9.77
C SER A 364 4.03 13.71 11.23
N GLU A 365 4.78 12.64 11.55
CA GLU A 365 5.10 12.23 12.93
C GLU A 365 5.83 13.36 13.68
N PHE A 366 6.73 14.04 12.96
CA PHE A 366 7.49 15.14 13.55
C PHE A 366 6.61 16.35 13.86
N LEU A 367 5.67 16.70 12.99
CA LEU A 367 4.88 17.93 13.13
C LEU A 367 3.61 17.76 13.97
N ALA A 368 2.97 16.58 13.98
CA ALA A 368 1.65 16.38 14.60
C ALA A 368 1.55 16.95 16.02
N SER A 369 2.54 16.70 16.87
CA SER A 369 2.58 17.19 18.26
C SER A 369 3.32 18.53 18.47
N ARG A 370 3.86 19.15 17.42
CA ARG A 370 4.77 20.29 17.51
C ARG A 370 4.23 21.60 16.93
N LEU A 371 3.09 21.59 16.22
CA LEU A 371 2.54 22.79 15.56
C LEU A 371 2.24 23.94 16.54
N ASP A 372 2.69 25.15 16.20
CA ASP A 372 2.30 26.39 16.89
C ASP A 372 1.19 27.12 16.12
N THR A 373 -0.06 26.77 16.43
CA THR A 373 -1.24 27.29 15.73
C THR A 373 -1.47 28.80 15.94
N ARG A 374 -0.83 29.43 16.93
CA ARG A 374 -0.97 30.88 17.21
C ARG A 374 -0.34 31.75 16.12
N LYS A 375 0.61 31.19 15.37
CA LYS A 375 1.26 31.85 14.24
C LYS A 375 0.53 31.59 12.92
N MET A 376 -0.52 30.78 12.91
CA MET A 376 -1.23 30.41 11.69
C MET A 376 -2.36 31.38 11.39
N LYS A 377 -2.48 31.81 10.13
CA LYS A 377 -3.68 32.47 9.62
C LYS A 377 -4.76 31.45 9.20
N PRO A 378 -6.05 31.83 9.24
CA PRO A 378 -7.11 30.98 8.71
C PRO A 378 -6.98 30.79 7.19
N LEU A 379 -7.14 29.56 6.71
CA LEU A 379 -7.10 29.27 5.27
C LEU A 379 -8.49 29.28 4.59
N ASN A 380 -9.56 29.02 5.35
CA ASN A 380 -10.94 28.90 4.83
C ASN A 380 -11.04 27.92 3.65
N LEU A 381 -10.40 26.75 3.78
CA LEU A 381 -10.37 25.71 2.76
C LEU A 381 -11.06 24.45 3.26
N ARG A 382 -11.85 23.83 2.40
CA ARG A 382 -12.42 22.51 2.61
C ARG A 382 -11.54 21.48 1.93
N VAL A 383 -10.98 20.55 2.68
CA VAL A 383 -9.95 19.64 2.19
C VAL A 383 -10.25 18.18 2.51
N THR A 384 -9.76 17.27 1.67
CA THR A 384 -9.73 15.83 1.96
C THR A 384 -8.28 15.33 2.03
N TYR A 385 -8.07 14.08 2.47
CA TYR A 385 -6.75 13.49 2.60
C TYR A 385 -6.64 12.16 1.87
N HIS A 386 -5.61 12.02 1.04
CA HIS A 386 -5.21 10.73 0.48
C HIS A 386 -4.09 10.12 1.30
N ASP A 387 -4.37 8.96 1.92
CA ASP A 387 -3.42 8.15 2.66
C ASP A 387 -2.46 7.39 1.71
N PRO A 388 -1.17 7.77 1.63
CA PRO A 388 -0.21 7.01 0.84
C PRO A 388 -0.04 5.61 1.41
N CYS A 389 -0.13 4.59 0.56
CA CYS A 389 -0.05 3.20 1.00
C CYS A 389 1.24 2.86 1.77
N HIS A 390 2.39 3.40 1.36
CA HIS A 390 3.67 3.18 2.05
C HIS A 390 3.79 3.96 3.35
N LEU A 391 2.97 4.98 3.58
CA LEU A 391 2.88 5.66 4.89
C LEU A 391 1.98 4.83 5.82
N ALA A 392 0.71 4.65 5.44
CA ALA A 392 -0.31 4.03 6.27
C ALA A 392 -0.09 2.53 6.54
N ARG A 393 0.37 1.78 5.54
CA ARG A 393 0.63 0.32 5.67
C ARG A 393 2.12 0.03 5.85
N GLY A 394 2.98 0.79 5.18
CA GLY A 394 4.42 0.58 5.24
C GLY A 394 5.08 1.10 6.51
N GLN A 395 4.64 2.24 7.03
CA GLN A 395 5.23 2.86 8.23
C GLN A 395 4.29 2.85 9.44
N GLY A 396 3.00 2.56 9.24
CA GLY A 396 1.99 2.51 10.30
C GLY A 396 1.45 3.88 10.71
N ILE A 397 1.75 4.93 9.95
CA ILE A 397 1.42 6.33 10.25
C ILE A 397 0.11 6.67 9.53
N ARG A 398 -0.93 7.05 10.29
CA ARG A 398 -2.31 7.22 9.77
C ARG A 398 -3.02 8.42 10.37
N ASP A 399 -2.84 8.61 11.67
CA ASP A 399 -3.59 9.61 12.44
C ASP A 399 -2.88 10.96 12.42
N GLU A 400 -1.55 10.95 12.32
CA GLU A 400 -0.69 12.13 12.37
C GLU A 400 -1.02 13.17 11.28
N PRO A 401 -1.26 12.80 10.00
CA PRO A 401 -1.71 13.76 9.00
C PRO A 401 -3.07 14.39 9.35
N ARG A 402 -4.00 13.62 9.91
CA ARG A 402 -5.34 14.12 10.31
C ARG A 402 -5.25 15.04 11.52
N GLU A 403 -4.39 14.71 12.49
CA GLU A 403 -4.08 15.59 13.62
C GLU A 403 -3.55 16.94 13.14
N ILE A 404 -2.62 16.94 12.18
CA ILE A 404 -2.10 18.17 11.56
C ILE A 404 -3.23 18.97 10.92
N LEU A 405 -4.03 18.36 10.05
CA LEU A 405 -5.12 19.04 9.34
C LEU A 405 -6.13 19.67 10.31
N SER A 406 -6.49 18.96 11.39
CA SER A 406 -7.45 19.44 12.39
C SER A 406 -6.98 20.67 13.17
N LYS A 407 -5.66 20.95 13.19
CA LYS A 407 -5.05 22.06 13.92
C LYS A 407 -4.93 23.34 13.10
N ILE A 408 -5.08 23.27 11.77
CA ILE A 408 -4.94 24.44 10.89
C ILE A 408 -6.22 25.28 10.97
N PRO A 409 -6.17 26.54 11.42
CA PRO A 409 -7.35 27.39 11.51
C PRO A 409 -8.05 27.55 10.16
N GLY A 410 -9.39 27.46 10.16
CA GLY A 410 -10.19 27.62 8.95
C GLY A 410 -10.11 26.48 7.94
N VAL A 411 -9.47 25.35 8.26
CA VAL A 411 -9.54 24.14 7.43
C VAL A 411 -10.74 23.28 7.85
N GLU A 412 -11.65 22.99 6.92
CA GLU A 412 -12.73 22.01 7.07
C GLU A 412 -12.27 20.67 6.47
N PHE A 413 -12.01 19.68 7.32
CA PHE A 413 -11.60 18.35 6.86
C PHE A 413 -12.81 17.46 6.54
N VAL A 414 -12.82 16.90 5.32
CA VAL A 414 -13.83 15.95 4.84
C VAL A 414 -13.14 14.64 4.46
N GLU A 415 -13.39 13.60 5.24
CA GLU A 415 -12.83 12.27 4.98
C GLU A 415 -13.47 11.65 3.73
N MET A 416 -12.65 11.07 2.85
CA MET A 416 -13.13 10.30 1.71
C MET A 416 -13.46 8.86 2.11
N GLU A 417 -14.26 8.15 1.32
CA GLU A 417 -14.76 6.81 1.66
C GLU A 417 -13.63 5.76 1.84
N GLU A 418 -12.65 5.73 0.93
CA GLU A 418 -11.52 4.79 1.00
C GLU A 418 -10.16 5.53 0.92
N PRO A 419 -9.76 6.31 1.94
CA PRO A 419 -8.64 7.25 1.83
C PRO A 419 -7.31 6.55 1.50
N ASN A 420 -7.15 5.30 1.96
CA ASN A 420 -5.98 4.45 1.76
C ASN A 420 -6.05 3.51 0.54
N ARG A 421 -7.08 3.62 -0.33
CA ARG A 421 -7.11 2.93 -1.63
C ARG A 421 -5.98 3.46 -2.50
N CYS A 422 -5.26 2.54 -3.16
CA CYS A 422 -4.07 2.85 -3.93
C CYS A 422 -4.37 3.87 -5.05
N CYS A 423 -3.51 4.89 -5.22
CA CYS A 423 -3.62 5.83 -6.33
C CYS A 423 -3.16 5.26 -7.69
N GLY A 424 -2.67 4.02 -7.74
CA GLY A 424 -2.24 3.34 -8.97
C GLY A 424 -0.76 3.45 -9.31
N ALA A 425 -0.03 4.40 -8.73
CA ALA A 425 1.31 4.72 -9.22
C ALA A 425 2.44 3.73 -8.81
N GLY A 426 2.24 3.02 -7.69
CA GLY A 426 3.29 2.22 -7.01
C GLY A 426 3.72 0.95 -7.75
N GLY A 427 4.71 0.24 -7.22
CA GLY A 427 5.10 -1.09 -7.70
C GLY A 427 5.70 -1.13 -9.11
N GLY A 428 6.09 0.02 -9.66
CA GLY A 428 6.51 0.16 -11.06
C GLY A 428 5.36 0.20 -12.06
N VAL A 429 4.10 0.14 -11.61
CA VAL A 429 2.91 0.05 -12.48
C VAL A 429 2.78 1.31 -13.34
N ARG A 430 2.99 2.50 -12.80
CA ARG A 430 2.93 3.74 -13.59
C ARG A 430 3.87 3.75 -14.80
N ALA A 431 5.05 3.16 -14.68
CA ALA A 431 6.02 3.10 -15.77
C ALA A 431 5.74 1.93 -16.73
N GLY A 432 5.37 0.76 -16.20
CA GLY A 432 5.23 -0.46 -17.01
C GLY A 432 3.83 -0.70 -17.58
N LYS A 433 2.79 -0.16 -16.93
CA LYS A 433 1.36 -0.40 -17.14
C LYS A 433 0.54 0.88 -16.82
N PRO A 434 0.80 2.00 -17.53
CA PRO A 434 0.17 3.29 -17.25
C PRO A 434 -1.37 3.25 -17.28
N GLU A 435 -1.97 2.41 -18.12
CA GLU A 435 -3.42 2.20 -18.22
C GLU A 435 -4.03 1.65 -16.92
N ILE A 436 -3.35 0.70 -16.26
CA ILE A 436 -3.78 0.17 -14.96
C ILE A 436 -3.65 1.26 -13.88
N ALA A 437 -2.56 2.04 -13.93
CA ALA A 437 -2.37 3.15 -12.99
C ALA A 437 -3.47 4.22 -13.14
N ALA A 438 -3.86 4.55 -14.37
CA ALA A 438 -4.92 5.50 -14.67
C ALA A 438 -6.30 5.00 -14.21
N ALA A 439 -6.66 3.74 -14.48
CA ALA A 439 -7.93 3.17 -14.03
C ALA A 439 -8.07 3.19 -12.49
N LEU A 440 -6.99 2.85 -11.77
CA LEU A 440 -6.95 2.95 -10.31
C LEU A 440 -7.09 4.39 -9.81
N ALA A 441 -6.44 5.33 -10.49
CA ALA A 441 -6.53 6.75 -10.13
C ALA A 441 -7.94 7.31 -10.38
N LYS A 442 -8.64 6.85 -11.42
CA LYS A 442 -10.02 7.27 -11.73
C LYS A 442 -10.98 7.00 -10.57
N ASN A 443 -10.91 5.82 -9.96
CA ASN A 443 -11.70 5.50 -8.76
C ASN A 443 -11.46 6.51 -7.63
N LYS A 444 -10.21 6.96 -7.46
CA LYS A 444 -9.86 7.98 -6.47
C LYS A 444 -10.47 9.33 -6.83
N VAL A 445 -10.40 9.73 -8.10
CA VAL A 445 -11.01 10.95 -8.62
C VAL A 445 -12.52 10.96 -8.40
N GLU A 446 -13.21 9.84 -8.66
CA GLU A 446 -14.65 9.70 -8.43
C GLU A 446 -15.04 9.82 -6.94
N MET A 447 -14.19 9.37 -6.01
CA MET A 447 -14.41 9.60 -4.58
C MET A 447 -14.28 11.07 -4.22
N ILE A 448 -13.25 11.74 -4.76
CA ILE A 448 -12.94 13.15 -4.48
C ILE A 448 -14.06 14.05 -5.02
N SER A 449 -14.56 13.79 -6.23
CA SER A 449 -15.57 14.63 -6.89
C SER A 449 -16.90 14.70 -6.12
N LYS A 450 -17.21 13.70 -5.30
CA LYS A 450 -18.43 13.64 -4.48
C LYS A 450 -18.37 14.51 -3.23
N LEU A 451 -17.19 15.02 -2.84
CA LEU A 451 -16.99 15.67 -1.53
C LEU A 451 -17.17 17.18 -1.56
N GLY A 452 -17.09 17.82 -2.74
CA GLY A 452 -17.11 19.29 -2.86
C GLY A 452 -15.99 19.94 -2.04
N VAL A 453 -14.74 19.48 -2.24
CA VAL A 453 -13.54 19.99 -1.55
C VAL A 453 -12.75 20.88 -2.50
N ASP A 454 -12.04 21.87 -1.94
CA ASP A 454 -11.15 22.77 -2.69
C ASP A 454 -9.81 22.08 -3.01
N ALA A 455 -9.36 21.19 -2.12
CA ALA A 455 -8.08 20.51 -2.28
C ALA A 455 -8.04 19.08 -1.73
N VAL A 456 -7.19 18.26 -2.36
CA VAL A 456 -6.77 16.94 -1.89
C VAL A 456 -5.36 17.05 -1.34
N ILE A 457 -5.25 16.80 -0.03
CA ILE A 457 -3.97 16.82 0.67
C ILE A 457 -3.36 15.43 0.66
N THR A 458 -2.05 15.35 0.47
CA THR A 458 -1.29 14.12 0.71
C THR A 458 0.09 14.46 1.24
N ILE A 459 0.79 13.51 1.86
CA ILE A 459 2.20 13.75 2.26
C ILE A 459 3.18 13.35 1.17
N CYS A 460 2.83 12.40 0.30
CA CYS A 460 3.80 11.75 -0.57
C CYS A 460 3.91 12.48 -1.93
N PRO A 461 5.10 12.98 -2.32
CA PRO A 461 5.31 13.64 -3.61
C PRO A 461 4.91 12.77 -4.81
N PHE A 462 5.06 11.44 -4.69
CA PHE A 462 4.69 10.51 -5.75
C PHE A 462 3.18 10.36 -5.90
N CYS A 463 2.43 10.39 -4.79
CA CYS A 463 0.97 10.39 -4.83
C CYS A 463 0.45 11.72 -5.34
N GLU A 464 1.02 12.84 -4.89
CA GLU A 464 0.70 14.19 -5.36
C GLU A 464 0.85 14.31 -6.88
N ASN A 465 2.00 13.92 -7.42
CA ASN A 465 2.27 13.94 -8.86
C ASN A 465 1.36 12.99 -9.67
N ASN A 466 0.78 11.96 -9.05
CA ASN A 466 -0.15 11.07 -9.74
C ASN A 466 -1.57 11.60 -9.73
N LEU A 467 -2.05 11.99 -8.55
CA LEU A 467 -3.41 12.49 -8.38
C LEU A 467 -3.61 13.81 -9.14
N ARG A 468 -2.59 14.67 -9.19
CA ARG A 468 -2.66 15.93 -9.95
C ARG A 468 -2.96 15.66 -11.43
N LEU A 469 -2.17 14.79 -12.07
CA LEU A 469 -2.41 14.45 -13.48
C LEU A 469 -3.79 13.82 -13.69
N SER A 470 -4.21 12.91 -12.81
CA SER A 470 -5.50 12.24 -12.96
C SER A 470 -6.69 13.18 -12.75
N LEU A 471 -6.58 14.17 -11.87
CA LEU A 471 -7.62 15.20 -11.70
C LEU A 471 -7.66 16.19 -12.87
N GLU A 472 -6.49 16.57 -13.40
CA GLU A 472 -6.37 17.40 -14.60
C GLU A 472 -6.98 16.70 -15.83
N GLU A 473 -6.71 15.41 -16.01
CA GLU A 473 -7.25 14.60 -17.12
C GLU A 473 -8.79 14.49 -17.08
N GLU A 474 -9.38 14.41 -15.88
CA GLU A 474 -10.84 14.35 -15.68
C GLU A 474 -11.49 15.76 -15.60
N GLY A 475 -10.70 16.82 -15.77
CA GLY A 475 -11.19 18.21 -15.81
C GLY A 475 -11.78 18.72 -14.50
N LEU A 476 -11.35 18.16 -13.35
CA LEU A 476 -11.80 18.63 -12.04
C LEU A 476 -10.94 19.78 -11.53
N ASP A 477 -11.60 20.86 -11.13
CA ASP A 477 -10.97 22.02 -10.50
C ASP A 477 -10.77 21.77 -8.99
N VAL A 478 -9.88 20.83 -8.66
CA VAL A 478 -9.51 20.48 -7.27
C VAL A 478 -7.98 20.47 -7.17
N GLU A 479 -7.42 21.30 -6.28
CA GLU A 479 -5.96 21.37 -6.13
C GLU A 479 -5.42 20.10 -5.44
N VAL A 480 -4.26 19.60 -5.90
CA VAL A 480 -3.51 18.57 -5.17
C VAL A 480 -2.25 19.18 -4.59
N MET A 481 -2.11 19.10 -3.27
CA MET A 481 -0.98 19.69 -2.57
C MET A 481 -0.42 18.80 -1.47
N ASN A 482 0.89 18.96 -1.24
CA ASN A 482 1.54 18.41 -0.07
C ASN A 482 1.01 19.07 1.21
N ILE A 483 0.89 18.32 2.31
CA ILE A 483 0.53 18.90 3.62
C ILE A 483 1.48 20.03 4.06
N LEU A 484 2.75 19.98 3.62
CA LEU A 484 3.72 21.03 3.91
C LEU A 484 3.42 22.33 3.18
N LYS A 485 2.89 22.28 1.95
CA LYS A 485 2.42 23.48 1.25
C LYS A 485 1.24 24.11 1.97
N LEU A 486 0.30 23.29 2.45
CA LEU A 486 -0.84 23.77 3.23
C LEU A 486 -0.38 24.45 4.53
N LEU A 487 0.57 23.85 5.24
CA LEU A 487 1.17 24.46 6.44
C LEU A 487 1.94 25.74 6.12
N GLN A 488 2.70 25.77 5.03
CA GLN A 488 3.38 26.98 4.56
C GLN A 488 2.38 28.11 4.32
N MET A 489 1.27 27.85 3.63
CA MET A 489 0.19 28.84 3.43
C MET A 489 -0.38 29.36 4.76
N ALA A 490 -0.48 28.50 5.77
CA ALA A 490 -0.98 28.89 7.08
C ALA A 490 0.03 29.77 7.85
N TYR A 491 1.33 29.54 7.69
CA TYR A 491 2.38 30.30 8.38
C TYR A 491 2.82 31.58 7.67
N GLN A 492 2.58 31.72 6.37
CA GLN A 492 2.89 32.93 5.61
C GLN A 492 1.81 34.00 5.79
N ASP A 493 2.21 35.27 5.89
CA ASP A 493 1.31 36.43 5.99
C ASP A 493 0.43 36.63 4.74
#